data_AF-A0A7S1UG48-F1
#
_entry.id   AF-A0A7S1UG48-F1
#
_cell.length_a   1.000
_cell.length_b   1.000
_cell.length_c   1.000
_cell.angle_alpha   90.00
_cell.angle_beta   90.00
_cell.angle_gamma   90.00
#
_symmetry.space_group_name_H-M   'P 1'
#
loop_
_entity.id
_entity.type
_entity.pdbx_description
1 polymer ?
#
loop_
_entity_poly.entity_id
_entity_poly.type
_entity_poly.pdbx_seq_one_letter_code
_entity_poly.pdbx_strand_id
1 'polypeptide(L)'
;LFVAITCIANLIPVFVVGKPGSSKTLTMQVIQSNLQGERSRSDFWRQFPQVNTFNYQCSPLSTAHGIRVQYDKACAFQENQGAHNDEGDQGRRHTTILLLDEVGLA
;
A
#
# COMPACT_ATOMS: atom_id res chain seq x y z
N LEU A 1 0.70 12.54 4.19
CA LEU A 1 -0.66 11.99 3.99
C LEU A 1 -1.19 12.26 2.57
N PHE A 2 -1.48 13.50 2.19
CA PHE A 2 -2.05 13.85 0.88
C PHE A 2 -1.27 13.30 -0.32
N VAL A 3 0.05 13.56 -0.37
CA VAL A 3 0.93 13.05 -1.45
C VAL A 3 0.89 11.53 -1.53
N ALA A 4 1.01 10.85 -0.39
CA ALA A 4 0.99 9.38 -0.34
C ALA A 4 -0.34 8.81 -0.86
N ILE A 5 -1.49 9.36 -0.45
CA ILE A 5 -2.80 8.94 -0.96
C ILE A 5 -2.90 9.17 -2.47
N THR A 6 -2.46 10.34 -2.95
CA THR A 6 -2.49 10.69 -4.37
C THR A 6 -1.62 9.72 -5.19
N CYS A 7 -0.42 9.41 -4.73
CA CYS A 7 0.46 8.46 -5.39
C CYS A 7 -0.11 7.04 -5.38
N ILE A 8 -0.69 6.59 -4.25
CA ILE A 8 -1.37 5.28 -4.17
C ILE A 8 -2.53 5.20 -5.16
N ALA A 9 -3.37 6.24 -5.24
CA ALA A 9 -4.51 6.29 -6.15
C ALA A 9 -4.09 6.23 -7.64
N ASN A 10 -2.90 6.74 -7.96
CA ASN A 10 -2.36 6.75 -9.32
C ASN A 10 -1.33 5.64 -9.57
N LEU A 11 -1.12 4.71 -8.63
CA LEU A 11 -0.13 3.63 -8.71
C LEU A 11 1.31 4.14 -8.93
N ILE A 12 1.63 5.31 -8.39
CA ILE A 12 2.96 5.91 -8.47
C ILE A 12 3.78 5.46 -7.24
N PRO A 13 4.97 4.84 -7.43
CA PRO A 13 5.87 4.53 -6.33
C PRO A 13 6.25 5.79 -5.55
N VAL A 14 6.22 5.70 -4.21
CA VAL A 14 6.54 6.82 -3.33
C VAL A 14 7.65 6.45 -2.36
N PHE A 15 8.60 7.36 -2.20
CA PHE A 15 9.63 7.30 -1.17
C PHE A 15 9.35 8.36 -0.11
N VAL A 16 9.13 7.93 1.14
CA VAL A 16 8.92 8.83 2.27
C VAL A 16 10.16 8.80 3.15
N VAL A 17 11.03 9.81 2.99
CA VAL A 17 12.28 9.95 3.74
C VAL A 17 12.17 11.09 4.75
N GLY A 18 12.67 10.88 5.96
CA GLY A 18 12.64 11.87 7.03
C GLY A 18 13.27 11.33 8.31
N LYS A 19 13.55 12.21 9.28
CA LYS A 19 14.15 11.82 10.57
C LYS A 19 13.27 10.80 11.32
N PRO A 20 13.84 10.02 12.25
CA PRO A 20 13.02 9.28 13.21
C PRO A 20 12.03 10.21 13.91
N GLY A 21 10.79 9.74 14.11
CA GLY A 21 9.72 10.56 14.69
C GLY A 21 9.00 11.52 13.73
N SER A 22 9.35 11.58 12.44
CA SER A 22 8.64 12.42 11.44
C SER A 22 7.29 11.84 10.96
N SER A 23 6.59 11.07 11.79
CA SER A 23 5.22 10.57 11.52
C SER A 23 5.04 9.75 10.24
N LYS A 24 6.11 9.13 9.72
CA LYS A 24 6.09 8.32 8.48
C LYS A 24 5.20 7.08 8.65
N THR A 25 5.48 6.27 9.67
CA THR A 25 4.70 5.07 10.02
C THR A 25 3.26 5.44 10.37
N LEU A 26 3.06 6.52 11.15
CA LEU A 26 1.73 7.02 11.49
C LEU A 26 0.93 7.41 10.23
N THR A 27 1.58 8.04 9.24
CA THR A 27 0.93 8.37 7.96
C THR A 27 0.42 7.10 7.27
N MET A 28 1.23 6.03 7.23
CA MET A 28 0.79 4.76 6.63
C MET A 28 -0.34 4.09 7.41
N GLN A 29 -0.32 4.14 8.75
CA GLN A 29 -1.41 3.62 9.60
C GLN A 29 -2.72 4.38 9.38
N VAL A 30 -2.66 5.71 9.22
CA VAL A 30 -3.83 6.54 8.89
C VAL A 30 -4.38 6.16 7.51
N ILE A 31 -3.51 5.93 6.52
CA ILE A 31 -3.94 5.48 5.18
C ILE A 31 -4.64 4.12 5.26
N GLN A 32 -4.02 3.12 5.90
CA GLN A 32 -4.57 1.77 6.04
C GLN A 32 -5.90 1.74 6.81
N SER A 33 -6.02 2.55 7.87
CA SER A 33 -7.25 2.60 8.68
C SER A 33 -8.41 3.30 7.98
N ASN A 34 -8.14 4.23 7.05
CA ASN A 34 -9.18 4.97 6.35
C ASN A 34 -9.53 4.39 4.98
N LEU A 35 -8.56 3.85 4.23
CA LEU A 35 -8.77 3.31 2.88
C LEU A 35 -9.20 1.84 2.91
N GLN A 36 -10.41 1.59 3.41
CA GLN A 36 -10.99 0.25 3.51
C GLN A 36 -12.01 -0.05 2.40
N GLY A 37 -12.02 0.75 1.33
CA GLY A 37 -13.04 0.68 0.27
C GLY A 37 -14.43 0.99 0.82
N GLU A 38 -15.43 0.18 0.49
CA GLU A 38 -16.81 0.35 0.97
C GLU A 38 -16.94 0.31 2.51
N ARG A 39 -16.02 -0.37 3.20
CA ARG A 39 -16.00 -0.45 4.68
C ARG A 39 -15.46 0.80 5.36
N SER A 40 -15.03 1.80 4.58
CA SER A 40 -14.50 3.05 5.12
C SER A 40 -15.59 3.83 5.88
N ARG A 41 -15.21 4.48 6.98
CA ARG A 41 -16.16 5.17 7.88
C ARG A 41 -16.80 6.41 7.24
N SER A 42 -16.03 7.14 6.43
CA SER A 42 -16.49 8.38 5.78
C SER A 42 -16.79 8.11 4.30
N ASP A 43 -17.84 8.76 3.78
CA ASP A 43 -18.20 8.69 2.37
C ASP A 43 -17.07 9.16 1.45
N PHE A 44 -16.24 10.10 1.91
CA PHE A 44 -15.03 10.52 1.18
C PHE A 44 -14.07 9.35 0.95
N TRP A 45 -13.80 8.55 1.98
CA TRP A 45 -12.85 7.44 1.88
C TRP A 45 -13.39 6.24 1.09
N ARG A 46 -14.72 6.09 1.00
CA ARG A 46 -15.37 5.06 0.19
C ARG A 46 -15.18 5.26 -1.32
N GLN A 47 -14.81 6.47 -1.75
CA GLN A 47 -14.48 6.78 -3.14
C GLN A 47 -13.12 6.22 -3.59
N PHE A 48 -12.30 5.76 -2.65
CA PHE A 48 -10.95 5.24 -2.92
C PHE A 48 -10.93 3.71 -2.84
N PRO A 49 -10.00 3.05 -3.56
CA PRO A 49 -9.80 1.61 -3.45
C PRO A 49 -9.48 1.19 -2.02
N GLN A 50 -9.88 -0.03 -1.66
CA GLN A 50 -9.36 -0.68 -0.46
C GLN A 50 -7.85 -0.89 -0.62
N VAL A 51 -7.08 -0.41 0.36
CA VAL A 51 -5.62 -0.56 0.37
C VAL A 51 -5.22 -1.72 1.26
N ASN A 52 -4.50 -2.68 0.69
CA ASN A 52 -3.85 -3.77 1.39
C ASN A 52 -2.34 -3.57 1.36
N THR A 53 -1.64 -3.91 2.44
CA THR A 53 -0.20 -3.68 2.52
C THR A 53 0.54 -4.95 2.90
N PHE A 54 1.60 -5.23 2.16
CA PHE A 54 2.61 -6.23 2.48
C PHE A 54 3.84 -5.50 2.97
N ASN A 55 4.21 -5.72 4.23
CA ASN A 55 5.36 -5.07 4.81
C ASN A 55 6.62 -5.91 4.57
N TYR A 56 7.73 -5.24 4.27
CA TYR A 56 9.08 -5.80 4.27
C TYR A 56 9.97 -4.89 5.11
N GLN A 57 10.47 -5.40 6.22
CA GLN A 57 11.41 -4.67 7.08
C GLN A 57 12.82 -4.80 6.49
N CYS A 58 13.36 -3.68 6.01
CA CYS A 58 14.74 -3.64 5.56
C CYS A 58 15.71 -3.62 6.74
N SER A 59 16.90 -4.14 6.48
CA SER A 59 18.04 -4.28 7.37
C SER A 59 19.33 -4.45 6.53
N PRO A 60 20.53 -4.36 7.12
CA PRO A 60 21.79 -4.50 6.37
C PRO A 60 22.01 -5.89 5.73
N LEU A 61 21.21 -6.89 6.09
CA LEU A 61 21.24 -8.24 5.51
C LEU A 61 20.14 -8.45 4.46
N SER A 62 19.41 -7.39 4.10
CA SER A 62 18.32 -7.49 3.14
C SER A 62 18.87 -7.84 1.77
N THR A 63 18.18 -8.74 1.08
CA THR A 63 18.57 -9.18 -0.26
C THR A 63 17.48 -8.84 -1.25
N ALA A 64 17.86 -8.60 -2.50
CA ALA A 64 16.92 -8.43 -3.59
C ALA A 64 15.97 -9.63 -3.72
N HIS A 65 16.44 -10.84 -3.41
CA HIS A 65 15.61 -12.04 -3.38
C HIS A 65 14.52 -11.95 -2.30
N GLY A 66 14.84 -11.50 -1.09
CA GLY A 66 13.86 -11.32 -0.02
C GLY A 66 12.76 -10.32 -0.38
N ILE A 67 13.13 -9.18 -0.98
CA ILE A 67 12.18 -8.17 -1.46
C ILE A 67 11.29 -8.78 -2.57
N ARG A 68 11.89 -9.50 -3.52
CA ARG A 68 11.16 -10.15 -4.61
C ARG A 68 10.13 -11.16 -4.12
N VAL A 69 10.50 -12.02 -3.17
CA VAL A 69 9.56 -13.00 -2.58
C VAL A 69 8.36 -12.30 -1.95
N GLN A 70 8.57 -11.16 -1.29
CA GLN A 70 7.47 -10.39 -0.70
C GLN A 70 6.63 -9.67 -1.76
N TYR A 71 7.26 -9.16 -2.82
CA TYR A 71 6.59 -8.59 -3.97
C TYR A 71 5.68 -9.62 -4.67
N ASP A 72 6.19 -10.82 -4.94
CA ASP A 72 5.44 -11.89 -5.62
C ASP A 72 4.19 -12.30 -4.81
N LYS A 73 4.29 -12.32 -3.46
CA LYS A 73 3.12 -12.53 -2.58
C LYS A 73 2.09 -11.42 -2.70
N ALA A 74 2.54 -10.16 -2.78
CA ALA A 74 1.65 -9.01 -2.94
C ALA A 74 0.94 -9.05 -4.31
N CYS A 75 1.65 -9.44 -5.37
CA CYS A 75 1.07 -9.65 -6.70
C CYS A 75 0.00 -10.76 -6.69
N ALA A 76 0.33 -11.94 -6.17
CA ALA A 76 -0.63 -13.05 -6.08
C ALA A 76 -1.87 -12.67 -5.26
N PHE A 77 -1.70 -11.89 -4.19
CA PHE A 77 -2.83 -11.38 -3.41
C PHE A 77 -3.70 -10.39 -4.22
N GLN A 78 -3.09 -9.47 -4.96
CA GLN A 78 -3.80 -8.51 -5.82
C GLN A 78 -4.60 -9.21 -6.92
N GLU A 79 -4.03 -10.24 -7.55
CA GLU A 79 -4.68 -11.03 -8.59
C GLU A 79 -5.90 -11.78 -8.06
N ASN A 80 -5.76 -12.41 -6.88
CA ASN A 80 -6.86 -13.10 -6.22
C ASN A 80 -8.01 -12.16 -5.82
N GLN A 81 -7.73 -10.89 -5.50
CA GLN A 81 -8.77 -9.88 -5.27
C GLN A 81 -9.37 -9.33 -6.56
N GLY A 82 -8.59 -9.24 -7.64
CA GLY A 82 -9.04 -8.76 -8.94
C GLY A 82 -9.94 -9.73 -9.70
N ALA A 83 -9.80 -11.04 -9.45
CA ALA A 83 -10.65 -12.08 -10.03
C ALA A 83 -12.13 -12.01 -9.59
N HIS A 84 -12.44 -11.20 -8.58
CA HIS A 84 -13.78 -11.00 -8.04
C HIS A 84 -14.46 -9.71 -8.54
N ASN A 85 -13.84 -9.01 -9.50
CA ASN A 85 -14.42 -7.81 -10.10
C ASN A 85 -15.49 -8.22 -11.14
N ASP A 86 -16.75 -7.91 -10.85
CA ASP A 86 -17.83 -7.97 -11.83
C ASP A 86 -17.53 -7.02 -13.00
N GLU A 87 -17.76 -7.49 -14.23
CA GLU A 87 -17.45 -6.83 -15.52
C GLU A 87 -18.14 -5.46 -15.73
N GLY A 88 -18.88 -4.94 -14.75
CA GLY A 88 -19.66 -3.69 -14.83
C GLY A 88 -19.11 -2.50 -14.04
N ASP A 89 -18.12 -2.68 -13.16
CA ASP A 89 -17.55 -1.60 -12.34
C ASP A 89 -16.25 -1.08 -12.96
N GLN A 90 -16.26 0.15 -13.48
CA GLN A 90 -15.09 0.76 -14.13
C GLN A 90 -13.98 1.14 -13.12
N GLY A 91 -14.24 1.01 -11.81
CA GLY A 91 -13.31 1.38 -10.74
C GLY A 91 -12.47 0.20 -10.20
N ARG A 92 -11.19 0.46 -9.92
CA ARG A 92 -10.33 -0.49 -9.18
C ARG A 92 -10.79 -0.57 -7.73
N ARG A 93 -11.37 -1.71 -7.30
CA ARG A 93 -11.83 -1.90 -5.90
C ARG A 93 -10.72 -2.14 -4.90
N HIS A 94 -9.61 -2.73 -5.33
CA HIS A 94 -8.53 -3.18 -4.46
C HIS A 94 -7.15 -2.74 -4.96
N THR A 95 -6.33 -2.23 -4.06
CA THR A 95 -4.93 -1.84 -4.32
C THR A 95 -4.01 -2.44 -3.28
N THR A 96 -3.05 -3.23 -3.73
CA THR A 96 -2.05 -3.87 -2.88
C THR A 96 -0.73 -3.13 -3.02
N ILE A 97 -0.11 -2.81 -1.87
CA ILE A 97 1.13 -2.04 -1.77
C ILE A 97 2.18 -2.90 -1.09
N LEU A 98 3.38 -2.96 -1.66
CA LEU A 98 4.56 -3.42 -0.95
C LEU A 98 5.19 -2.24 -0.21
N LEU A 99 5.15 -2.26 1.12
CA LEU A 99 5.78 -1.27 1.97
C LEU A 99 7.17 -1.75 2.39
N LEU A 100 8.20 -1.07 1.89
CA LEU A 100 9.59 -1.26 2.33
C LEU A 100 9.88 -0.29 3.47
N ASP A 101 9.97 -0.80 4.70
CA ASP A 101 10.30 0.02 5.87
C ASP A 101 11.81 0.00 6.11
N GLU A 102 12.37 1.10 6.63
CA GLU A 102 13.80 1.29 6.87
C GLU A 102 14.72 1.01 5.66
N VAL A 103 14.28 1.35 4.44
CA VAL A 103 15.03 1.12 3.19
C VAL A 103 16.45 1.72 3.19
N GLY A 104 16.71 2.75 4.00
CA GLY A 104 18.05 3.34 4.14
C GLY A 104 19.04 2.46 4.90
N LEU A 105 18.60 1.35 5.49
CA LEU A 105 19.43 0.35 6.16
C LEU A 105 19.77 -0.85 5.26
N ALA A 106 19.11 -0.99 4.11
CA ALA A 106 19.33 -2.08 3.15
C ALA A 106 20.62 -1.91 2.35
#